data_AF-A0A4R5VT74-F1
#
_entry.id   AF-A0A4R5VT74-F1
#
_cell.length_a   1.000
_cell.length_b   1.000
_cell.length_c   1.000
_cell.angle_alpha   90.00
_cell.angle_beta   90.00
_cell.angle_gamma   90.00
#
_symmetry.space_group_name_H-M   'P 1'
#
loop_
_entity.id
_entity.type
_entity.pdbx_description
1 polymer ?
#
loop_
_entity_poly.entity_id
_entity_poly.type
_entity_poly.pdbx_seq_one_letter_code
_entity_poly.pdbx_strand_id
1 'polypeptide(L)'
;MEIRCLILIGFFIFAFTPMQTVKAETVPKAVDLYVTTEDIISDLLLPTIDKRVIKEYGGGELFGWEWQRIVGIKYNDNHSYDVTVSINIPYRNSDNVKEDLVKVRVSPSCDSGKINKQKCNHGFKIEIVDYKHLSK
;
A
#
# COMPACT_ATOMS: atom_id res chain seq x y z
N MET A 1 -37.05 9.46 66.33
CA MET A 1 -37.56 8.49 65.35
C MET A 1 -37.26 9.03 63.95
N GLU A 2 -35.98 9.17 63.57
CA GLU A 2 -35.63 9.99 62.38
C GLU A 2 -34.54 9.38 61.48
N ILE A 3 -33.60 8.60 62.05
CA ILE A 3 -32.48 8.05 61.26
C ILE A 3 -32.87 6.80 60.45
N ARG A 4 -33.83 5.99 60.96
CA ARG A 4 -34.26 4.74 60.32
C ARG A 4 -34.98 4.95 58.98
N CYS A 5 -35.74 6.03 58.83
CA CYS A 5 -36.48 6.31 57.60
C CYS A 5 -35.56 6.78 56.46
N LEU A 6 -34.52 7.56 56.77
CA LEU A 6 -33.57 8.04 55.77
C LEU A 6 -32.77 6.90 55.11
N ILE A 7 -32.42 5.87 55.90
CA ILE A 7 -31.71 4.68 55.39
C ILE A 7 -32.61 3.88 54.44
N LEU A 8 -33.89 3.73 54.78
CA LEU A 8 -34.85 2.99 53.94
C LEU A 8 -35.13 3.73 52.63
N ILE A 9 -35.23 5.06 52.66
CA ILE A 9 -35.42 5.88 51.45
C ILE A 9 -34.18 5.79 50.54
N GLY A 10 -32.97 5.84 51.12
CA GLY A 10 -31.72 5.69 50.35
C GLY A 10 -31.62 4.35 49.63
N PHE A 11 -32.05 3.25 50.27
CA PHE A 11 -32.06 1.93 49.66
C PHE A 11 -33.09 1.79 48.54
N PHE A 12 -34.26 2.42 48.70
CA PHE A 12 -35.30 2.42 47.68
C PHE A 12 -34.90 3.18 46.41
N ILE A 13 -34.19 4.31 46.53
CA ILE A 13 -33.75 5.08 45.35
C ILE A 13 -32.74 4.28 44.53
N PHE A 14 -31.85 3.51 45.17
CA PHE A 14 -30.84 2.72 44.47
C PHE A 14 -31.42 1.53 43.69
N ALA A 15 -32.52 0.94 44.19
CA ALA A 15 -33.17 -0.20 43.54
C ALA A 15 -33.99 0.19 42.29
N PHE A 16 -34.41 1.46 42.18
CA PHE A 16 -35.28 1.94 41.10
C PHE A 16 -34.58 2.81 40.05
N THR A 17 -33.30 3.12 40.20
CA THR A 17 -32.57 3.76 39.09
C THR A 17 -32.28 2.73 38.01
N PRO A 18 -32.76 2.90 36.76
CA PRO A 18 -32.31 2.07 35.67
C PRO A 18 -30.81 2.29 35.52
N MET A 19 -30.01 1.24 35.73
CA MET A 19 -28.61 1.23 35.30
C MET A 19 -28.62 1.51 33.80
N GLN A 20 -28.34 2.76 33.41
CA GLN A 20 -28.06 3.09 32.03
C GLN A 20 -26.75 2.39 31.66
N THR A 21 -26.88 1.16 31.18
CA THR A 21 -25.81 0.48 30.46
C THR A 21 -25.69 1.23 29.13
N VAL A 22 -24.84 2.25 29.12
CA VAL A 22 -24.39 2.85 27.87
C VAL A 22 -23.67 1.72 27.13
N LYS A 23 -24.32 1.16 26.11
CA LYS A 23 -23.61 0.43 25.06
C LYS A 23 -22.71 1.47 24.42
N ALA A 24 -21.48 1.59 24.89
CA ALA A 24 -20.46 2.26 24.10
C ALA A 24 -20.43 1.49 22.78
N GLU A 25 -20.85 2.12 21.69
CA GLU A 25 -20.60 1.58 20.37
C GLU A 25 -19.10 1.32 20.31
N THR A 26 -18.72 0.04 20.31
CA THR A 26 -17.38 -0.34 19.88
C THR A 26 -17.36 -0.09 18.40
N VAL A 27 -17.15 1.17 18.00
CA VAL A 27 -16.67 1.50 16.66
C VAL A 27 -15.52 0.54 16.44
N PRO A 28 -15.57 -0.36 15.44
CA PRO A 28 -14.45 -1.20 15.13
C PRO A 28 -13.30 -0.23 14.91
N LYS A 29 -12.28 -0.25 15.78
CA LYS A 29 -11.04 0.46 15.47
C LYS A 29 -10.63 -0.11 14.12
N ALA A 30 -10.72 0.72 13.08
CA ALA A 30 -10.13 0.38 11.80
C ALA A 30 -8.74 -0.14 12.13
N VAL A 31 -8.45 -1.38 11.76
CA VAL A 31 -7.11 -1.92 11.90
C VAL A 31 -6.28 -1.00 11.01
N ASP A 32 -5.51 -0.10 11.61
CA ASP A 32 -4.62 0.79 10.88
C ASP A 32 -3.72 -0.11 10.04
N LEU A 33 -3.98 -0.15 8.73
CA LEU A 33 -3.23 -0.97 7.80
C LEU A 33 -1.82 -0.37 7.77
N TYR A 34 -0.85 -1.09 8.34
CA TYR A 34 0.54 -0.66 8.31
C TYR A 34 1.07 -0.86 6.89
N VAL A 35 1.08 0.21 6.11
CA VAL A 35 1.56 0.24 4.73
C VAL A 35 2.93 0.93 4.69
N THR A 36 3.93 0.29 4.09
CA THR A 36 5.24 0.88 3.88
C THR A 36 5.28 1.71 2.59
N THR A 37 6.28 2.57 2.44
CA THR A 37 6.48 3.30 1.18
C THR A 37 6.76 2.36 0.01
N GLU A 38 7.42 1.24 0.25
CA GLU A 38 7.68 0.24 -0.80
C GLU A 38 6.39 -0.43 -1.25
N ASP A 39 5.43 -0.71 -0.35
CA ASP A 39 4.12 -1.25 -0.71
C ASP A 39 3.36 -0.30 -1.64
N ILE A 40 3.36 1.01 -1.33
CA ILE A 40 2.73 2.03 -2.17
C ILE A 40 3.39 2.10 -3.55
N ILE A 41 4.72 2.02 -3.61
CA ILE A 41 5.45 2.02 -4.88
C ILE A 41 5.17 0.73 -5.66
N SER A 42 5.14 -0.42 -4.99
CA SER A 42 4.82 -1.71 -5.60
C SER A 42 3.44 -1.66 -6.23
N ASP A 43 2.41 -1.26 -5.49
CA ASP A 43 1.03 -1.12 -5.99
C ASP A 43 0.95 -0.20 -7.21
N LEU A 44 1.71 0.89 -7.21
CA LEU A 44 1.75 1.84 -8.32
C LEU A 44 2.38 1.24 -9.58
N LEU A 45 3.48 0.47 -9.45
CA LEU A 45 4.29 0.01 -10.57
C LEU A 45 3.86 -1.38 -11.10
N LEU A 46 3.31 -2.23 -10.23
CA LEU A 46 3.01 -3.62 -10.49
C LEU A 46 2.17 -3.83 -11.76
N PRO A 47 1.10 -3.07 -12.04
CA PRO A 47 0.32 -3.26 -13.27
C PRO A 47 1.11 -3.03 -14.57
N THR A 48 2.10 -2.13 -14.54
CA THR A 48 2.91 -1.81 -15.71
C THR A 48 4.04 -2.83 -15.89
N ILE A 49 4.65 -3.24 -14.78
CA ILE A 49 5.67 -4.30 -14.79
C ILE A 49 5.04 -5.64 -15.21
N ASP A 50 3.88 -5.99 -14.67
CA ASP A 50 3.18 -7.24 -14.96
C ASP A 50 2.92 -7.42 -16.47
N LYS A 51 2.29 -6.42 -17.10
CA LYS A 51 2.06 -6.40 -18.55
C LYS A 51 3.36 -6.56 -19.35
N ARG A 52 4.46 -5.97 -18.87
CA ARG A 52 5.76 -6.07 -19.54
C ARG A 52 6.36 -7.46 -19.39
N VAL A 53 6.31 -8.05 -18.20
CA VAL A 53 6.85 -9.38 -17.88
C VAL A 53 6.10 -10.46 -18.65
N ILE A 54 4.76 -10.43 -18.62
CA ILE A 54 3.90 -11.36 -19.38
C ILE A 54 4.29 -11.33 -20.86
N LYS A 55 4.45 -10.12 -21.43
CA LYS A 55 4.86 -9.94 -22.82
C LYS A 55 6.28 -10.49 -23.10
N GLU A 56 7.23 -10.26 -22.19
CA GLU A 56 8.61 -10.69 -22.36
C GLU A 56 8.74 -12.21 -22.36
N TYR A 57 8.02 -12.90 -21.47
CA TYR A 57 8.09 -14.35 -21.32
C TYR A 57 7.05 -15.13 -22.14
N GLY A 58 6.21 -14.44 -22.90
CA GLY A 58 5.12 -15.05 -23.66
C GLY A 58 4.12 -15.79 -22.76
N GLY A 59 3.96 -15.31 -21.52
CA GLY A 59 3.03 -15.87 -20.55
C GLY A 59 1.57 -15.52 -20.87
N GLY A 60 0.63 -16.29 -20.30
CA GLY A 60 -0.77 -15.89 -20.25
C GLY A 60 -1.06 -15.02 -19.02
N GLU A 61 -2.34 -14.68 -18.79
CA GLU A 61 -2.80 -13.90 -17.63
C GLU A 61 -2.48 -14.54 -16.27
N LEU A 62 -2.16 -15.85 -16.25
CA LEU A 62 -1.79 -16.60 -15.06
C LEU A 62 -0.27 -16.74 -14.87
N PHE A 63 0.53 -16.02 -15.64
CA PHE A 63 1.98 -16.05 -15.50
C PHE A 63 2.40 -15.35 -14.21
N GLY A 64 2.75 -16.14 -13.19
CA GLY A 64 3.24 -15.63 -11.92
C GLY A 64 4.71 -15.24 -11.98
N TRP A 65 5.03 -14.06 -11.47
CA TRP A 65 6.37 -13.60 -11.13
C TRP A 65 6.33 -12.97 -9.75
N GLU A 66 7.47 -12.83 -9.09
CA GLU A 66 7.53 -12.35 -7.72
C GLU A 66 8.30 -11.03 -7.63
N TRP A 67 7.70 -10.02 -7.00
CA TRP A 67 8.38 -8.80 -6.62
C TRP A 67 9.41 -9.10 -5.51
N GLN A 68 10.67 -8.74 -5.71
CA GLN A 68 11.69 -8.94 -4.68
C GLN A 68 11.91 -7.67 -3.87
N ARG A 69 12.34 -6.60 -4.53
CA ARG A 69 12.66 -5.31 -3.88
C ARG A 69 12.88 -4.19 -4.88
N ILE A 70 12.77 -2.96 -4.40
CA ILE A 70 13.33 -1.79 -5.07
C ILE A 70 14.86 -1.80 -4.92
N VAL A 71 15.57 -1.82 -6.04
CA VAL A 71 17.05 -1.77 -6.09
C VAL A 71 17.56 -0.34 -6.06
N GLY A 72 16.81 0.61 -6.61
CA GLY A 72 17.19 2.01 -6.57
C GLY A 72 16.12 2.94 -7.13
N ILE A 73 16.14 4.17 -6.64
CA ILE A 73 15.28 5.26 -7.09
C ILE A 73 16.17 6.43 -7.48
N LYS A 74 16.03 6.91 -8.71
CA LYS A 74 16.76 8.07 -9.22
C LYS A 74 15.79 9.16 -9.62
N TYR A 75 15.98 10.36 -9.08
CA TYR A 75 15.31 11.55 -9.57
C TYR A 75 16.03 12.13 -10.78
N ASN A 76 15.29 12.50 -11.82
CA ASN A 76 15.81 13.04 -13.06
C ASN A 76 15.52 14.55 -13.18
N ASP A 77 16.32 15.26 -13.98
CA ASP A 77 16.20 16.71 -14.20
C ASP A 77 14.85 17.13 -14.81
N ASN A 78 14.18 16.21 -15.52
CA ASN A 78 12.85 16.43 -16.08
C ASN A 78 11.71 16.18 -15.06
N HIS A 79 12.03 16.10 -13.76
CA HIS A 79 11.09 15.86 -12.67
C HIS A 79 10.39 14.50 -12.74
N SER A 80 11.08 13.48 -13.23
CA SER A 80 10.62 12.09 -13.19
C SER A 80 11.46 11.27 -12.20
N TYR A 81 10.91 10.13 -11.76
CA TYR A 81 11.67 9.13 -11.02
C TYR A 81 11.87 7.89 -11.87
N ASP A 82 13.10 7.41 -11.96
CA ASP A 82 13.43 6.07 -12.44
C ASP A 82 13.52 5.15 -11.22
N VAL A 83 12.60 4.20 -11.13
CA VAL A 83 12.58 3.15 -10.09
C VAL A 83 13.07 1.86 -10.74
N THR A 84 14.14 1.29 -10.21
CA THR A 84 14.64 -0.02 -10.61
C THR A 84 14.18 -1.05 -9.61
N VAL A 85 13.47 -2.08 -10.09
CA VAL A 85 12.89 -3.16 -9.29
C VAL A 85 13.57 -4.46 -9.67
N SER A 86 13.91 -5.28 -8.67
CA SER A 86 14.31 -6.67 -8.88
C SER A 86 13.07 -7.56 -8.80
N ILE A 87 12.95 -8.46 -9.77
CA ILE A 87 11.87 -9.43 -9.87
C ILE A 87 12.42 -10.82 -10.10
N ASN A 88 11.64 -11.80 -9.65
CA ASN A 88 11.94 -13.20 -9.79
C ASN A 88 10.98 -13.83 -10.78
N ILE A 89 11.54 -14.47 -11.81
CA ILE A 89 10.82 -15.18 -12.84
C ILE A 89 10.97 -16.69 -12.60
N PRO A 90 9.87 -17.44 -12.45
CA PRO A 90 9.96 -18.89 -12.29
C PRO A 90 10.49 -19.52 -13.58
N TYR A 91 11.52 -20.36 -13.46
CA TYR A 91 12.02 -21.14 -14.59
C TYR A 91 11.32 -22.51 -14.62
N ARG A 92 10.69 -22.83 -15.75
CA ARG A 92 9.85 -24.03 -15.98
C ARG A 92 10.32 -25.27 -15.19
N ASN A 93 9.46 -25.74 -14.28
CA ASN A 93 9.55 -27.02 -13.55
C ASN A 93 10.87 -27.27 -12.80
N SER A 94 11.60 -26.22 -12.41
CA SER A 94 12.78 -26.36 -11.56
C SER A 94 12.73 -25.33 -10.44
N ASP A 95 13.37 -25.64 -9.30
CA ASP A 95 13.57 -24.71 -8.18
C ASP A 95 14.47 -23.51 -8.55
N ASN A 96 14.91 -23.41 -9.81
CA ASN A 96 15.70 -22.29 -10.29
C ASN A 96 14.79 -21.10 -10.60
N VAL A 97 15.06 -20.00 -9.93
CA VAL A 97 14.41 -18.72 -10.17
C VAL A 97 15.40 -17.84 -10.93
N LYS A 98 14.94 -17.17 -11.99
CA LYS A 98 15.75 -16.17 -12.70
C LYS A 98 15.47 -14.80 -12.11
N GLU A 99 16.53 -14.09 -11.72
CA GLU A 99 16.41 -12.69 -11.31
C GLU A 99 16.52 -11.78 -12.54
N ASP A 100 15.61 -10.81 -12.62
CA ASP A 100 15.55 -9.78 -13.65
C ASP A 100 15.42 -8.40 -13.00
N LEU A 101 15.88 -7.36 -13.69
CA LEU A 101 15.69 -5.96 -13.31
C LEU A 101 14.77 -5.25 -14.28
N VAL A 102 13.76 -4.58 -13.73
CA VAL A 102 12.85 -3.73 -14.49
C VAL A 102 13.02 -2.30 -14.03
N LYS A 103 13.34 -1.40 -14.95
CA LYS A 103 13.41 0.03 -14.67
C LYS A 103 12.17 0.71 -15.22
N VAL A 104 11.46 1.38 -14.34
CA VAL A 104 10.20 2.07 -14.63
C VAL A 104 10.39 3.56 -14.39
N ARG A 105 9.93 4.39 -15.30
CA ARG A 105 9.89 5.84 -15.14
C ARG A 105 8.49 6.30 -14.78
N VAL A 106 8.39 7.04 -13.68
CA VAL A 106 7.17 7.70 -13.22
C VAL A 106 7.32 9.20 -13.46
N SER A 107 6.46 9.77 -14.29
CA SER A 107 6.51 11.18 -14.68
C SER A 107 5.11 11.80 -14.67
N PRO A 108 4.96 13.07 -14.26
CA PRO A 108 5.88 13.91 -13.51
C PRO A 108 5.67 13.71 -12.00
N SER A 109 6.72 13.89 -11.20
CA SER A 109 6.57 14.03 -9.75
C SER A 109 6.05 15.44 -9.43
N CYS A 110 4.76 15.55 -9.16
CA CYS A 110 4.11 16.83 -8.90
C CYS A 110 4.32 17.38 -7.47
N ASP A 111 5.20 16.79 -6.66
CA ASP A 111 5.31 17.14 -5.24
C ASP A 111 6.24 18.34 -4.95
N SER A 112 6.84 18.95 -5.98
CA SER A 112 7.63 20.16 -5.77
C SER A 112 6.73 21.41 -5.74
N GLY A 113 6.87 22.25 -4.70
CA GLY A 113 6.12 23.51 -4.55
C GLY A 113 6.30 24.52 -5.69
N LYS A 114 7.28 24.31 -6.59
CA LYS A 114 7.49 25.07 -7.83
C LYS A 114 6.66 24.51 -9.01
N ILE A 115 6.49 23.19 -9.11
CA ILE A 115 5.73 22.52 -10.19
C ILE A 115 4.23 22.55 -9.90
N ASN A 116 3.86 22.42 -8.62
CA ASN A 116 2.48 22.35 -8.13
C ASN A 116 1.64 23.59 -8.51
N LYS A 117 2.29 24.73 -8.79
CA LYS A 117 1.61 25.99 -9.17
C LYS A 117 1.51 26.25 -10.68
N GLN A 118 2.18 25.47 -11.53
CA GLN A 118 2.30 25.82 -12.95
C GLN A 118 1.97 24.72 -13.97
N LYS A 119 2.01 23.42 -13.65
CA LYS A 119 2.00 22.40 -14.73
C LYS A 119 1.25 21.08 -14.49
N CYS A 120 0.94 20.67 -13.27
CA CYS A 120 0.33 19.35 -13.05
C CYS A 120 -1.20 19.40 -13.00
N ASN A 121 -1.86 19.20 -14.14
CA ASN A 121 -3.31 18.99 -14.27
C ASN A 121 -3.66 17.56 -14.73
N HIS A 122 -2.74 16.61 -14.59
CA HIS A 122 -2.83 15.28 -15.17
C HIS A 122 -2.32 14.18 -14.22
N GLY A 123 -2.75 12.95 -14.47
CA GLY A 123 -2.24 11.76 -13.78
C GLY A 123 -0.76 11.51 -14.07
N PHE A 124 -0.13 10.71 -13.22
CA PHE A 124 1.22 10.20 -13.44
C PHE A 124 1.23 9.25 -14.65
N LYS A 125 2.22 9.40 -15.53
CA LYS A 125 2.60 8.47 -16.59
C LYS A 125 3.64 7.50 -16.03
N ILE A 126 3.40 6.21 -16.23
CA ILE A 126 4.30 5.13 -15.84
C ILE A 126 4.73 4.40 -17.11
N GLU A 127 6.03 4.30 -17.36
CA GLU A 127 6.58 3.67 -18.57
C GLU A 127 7.80 2.80 -18.25
N ILE A 128 7.92 1.66 -18.95
CA ILE A 128 9.13 0.83 -18.87
C ILE A 128 10.24 1.53 -19.66
N VAL A 129 11.35 1.84 -19.00
CA VAL A 129 12.52 2.46 -19.64
C VAL A 129 13.63 1.45 -19.92
N ASP A 130 13.68 0.36 -19.16
CA ASP A 130 14.70 -0.68 -19.32
C ASP A 130 14.19 -2.02 -18.76
N TYR A 131 14.65 -3.11 -19.35
CA TYR A 131 14.36 -4.48 -18.90
C TYR A 131 15.62 -5.32 -19.09
N LYS A 132 16.17 -5.85 -18.00
CA LYS A 132 17.46 -6.53 -18.01
C LYS A 132 17.35 -7.89 -17.33
N HIS A 133 17.68 -8.94 -18.06
CA HIS A 133 17.87 -10.27 -17.48
C HIS A 133 19.22 -10.33 -16.76
N LEU A 134 19.23 -10.72 -15.47
CA LEU A 134 20.49 -10.91 -14.73
C LEU A 134 21.03 -12.34 -14.88
N SER A 135 20.17 -13.27 -15.32
CA SER A 135 20.46 -14.70 -15.42
C SER A 135 20.53 -15.14 -16.88
N LYS A 136 21.69 -15.66 -17.34
CA LYS A 136 21.79 -16.40 -18.62
C LYS A 136 21.22 -17.81 -18.42
#